data_AF-A0A953QKJ0-F1
#
_entry.id   AF-A0A953QKJ0-F1
#
_cell.length_a   1.000
_cell.length_b   1.000
_cell.length_c   1.000
_cell.angle_alpha   90.00
_cell.angle_beta   90.00
_cell.angle_gamma   90.00
#
_symmetry.space_group_name_H-M   'P 1'
#
loop_
_entity.id
_entity.type
_entity.pdbx_description
1 polymer ?
#
loop_
_entity_poly.entity_id
_entity_poly.type
_entity_poly.pdbx_seq_one_letter_code
_entity_poly.pdbx_strand_id
1 'polypeptide(L)'
;GNKEDFVSMGQTAALKLQQVVKNTRAVLAIEALTAARALDLLAPLKSGIAVEQARASLRIACPAWEGDQTLSDRILAVDEWIRSGALDGV
;
A
#
# COMPACT_ATOMS: atom_id res chain seq x y z
N GLY A 1 -31.95 7.74 -37.01
CA GLY A 1 -30.67 7.66 -36.30
C GLY A 1 -30.91 7.11 -34.92
N ASN A 2 -30.67 5.80 -34.73
CA ASN A 2 -30.72 5.03 -33.48
C ASN A 2 -29.80 3.80 -33.66
N LYS A 3 -28.60 4.01 -34.23
CA LYS A 3 -27.64 2.90 -34.49
C LYS A 3 -26.60 2.74 -33.39
N GLU A 4 -26.47 3.74 -32.51
CA GLU A 4 -25.53 3.77 -31.38
C GLU A 4 -26.29 4.20 -30.10
N ASP A 5 -27.40 3.55 -29.82
CA ASP A 5 -28.19 3.75 -28.60
C ASP A 5 -27.60 3.03 -27.37
N PHE A 6 -26.59 2.17 -27.59
CA PHE A 6 -25.79 1.54 -26.54
C PHE A 6 -24.30 1.79 -26.75
N VAL A 7 -23.61 2.24 -25.70
CA VAL A 7 -22.16 2.35 -25.64
C VAL A 7 -21.66 1.86 -24.28
N SER A 8 -20.50 1.20 -24.26
CA SER A 8 -19.97 0.54 -23.06
C SER A 8 -19.37 1.48 -22.01
N MET A 9 -19.07 2.72 -22.39
CA MET A 9 -18.34 3.69 -21.56
C MET A 9 -16.98 3.16 -21.04
N GLY A 10 -16.37 2.21 -21.77
CA GLY A 10 -15.20 1.46 -21.30
C GLY A 10 -13.99 2.33 -20.97
N GLN A 11 -13.72 3.37 -21.76
CA GLN A 11 -12.62 4.30 -21.50
C GLN A 11 -12.80 5.05 -20.17
N THR A 12 -14.00 5.55 -19.90
CA THR A 12 -14.33 6.24 -18.64
C THR A 12 -14.22 5.29 -17.45
N ALA A 13 -14.68 4.04 -17.62
CA ALA A 13 -14.56 3.02 -16.58
C ALA A 13 -13.07 2.72 -16.26
N ALA A 14 -12.21 2.63 -17.27
CA ALA A 14 -10.78 2.40 -17.09
C ALA A 14 -10.09 3.55 -16.34
N LEU A 15 -10.39 4.80 -16.69
CA LEU A 15 -9.85 5.99 -16.00
C LEU A 15 -10.29 6.03 -14.52
N LYS A 16 -11.55 5.73 -14.25
CA LYS A 16 -12.06 5.61 -12.87
C LYS A 16 -11.32 4.51 -12.11
N LEU A 17 -11.15 3.34 -12.71
CA LEU A 17 -10.48 2.22 -12.06
C LEU A 17 -9.04 2.56 -11.69
N GLN A 18 -8.31 3.25 -12.57
CA GLN A 18 -6.94 3.70 -12.29
C GLN A 18 -6.87 4.59 -11.04
N GLN A 19 -7.82 5.50 -10.87
CA GLN A 19 -7.92 6.36 -9.68
C GLN A 19 -8.26 5.55 -8.42
N VAL A 20 -9.20 4.61 -8.52
CA VAL A 20 -9.57 3.73 -7.40
C VAL A 20 -8.37 2.92 -6.94
N VAL A 21 -7.66 2.26 -7.86
CA VAL A 21 -6.46 1.46 -7.53
C VAL A 21 -5.39 2.32 -6.85
N LYS A 22 -5.16 3.54 -7.34
CA LYS A 22 -4.22 4.47 -6.70
C LYS A 22 -4.63 4.79 -5.26
N ASN A 23 -5.91 5.11 -5.03
CA ASN A 23 -6.40 5.47 -3.69
C ASN A 23 -6.38 4.27 -2.74
N THR A 24 -6.76 3.09 -3.22
CA THR A 24 -6.72 1.85 -2.42
C THR A 24 -5.29 1.53 -2.00
N ARG A 25 -4.30 1.68 -2.90
CA ARG A 25 -2.90 1.46 -2.55
C ARG A 25 -2.41 2.43 -1.46
N ALA A 26 -2.81 3.70 -1.52
CA ALA A 26 -2.48 4.67 -0.47
C ALA A 26 -3.08 4.28 0.89
N VAL A 27 -4.32 3.76 0.92
CA VAL A 27 -4.93 3.24 2.16
C VAL A 27 -4.15 2.03 2.69
N LEU A 28 -3.81 1.07 1.83
CA LEU A 28 -3.01 -0.09 2.20
C LEU A 28 -1.61 0.30 2.67
N ALA A 29 -1.02 1.36 2.11
CA ALA A 29 0.27 1.87 2.54
C ALA A 29 0.22 2.41 3.98
N ILE A 30 -0.85 3.13 4.33
CA ILE A 30 -1.08 3.61 5.71
C ILE A 30 -1.29 2.42 6.66
N GLU A 31 -2.06 1.42 6.24
CA GLU A 31 -2.28 0.20 7.03
C GLU A 31 -0.97 -0.55 7.28
N ALA A 32 -0.17 -0.82 6.23
CA ALA A 32 1.11 -1.51 6.36
C ALA A 32 2.09 -0.74 7.25
N LEU A 33 2.12 0.59 7.12
CA LEU A 33 2.95 1.47 7.94
C LEU A 33 2.57 1.40 9.43
N THR A 34 1.26 1.45 9.73
CA THR A 34 0.75 1.36 11.11
C THR A 34 0.92 -0.04 11.71
N ALA A 35 0.68 -1.10 10.92
CA ALA A 35 0.91 -2.49 11.32
C ALA A 35 2.38 -2.75 11.67
N ALA A 36 3.30 -2.30 10.81
CA ALA A 36 4.73 -2.44 11.07
C ALA A 36 5.15 -1.68 12.35
N ARG A 37 4.59 -0.49 12.59
CA ARG A 37 4.84 0.27 13.83
C ARG A 37 4.28 -0.45 15.06
N ALA A 38 3.08 -1.01 14.98
CA ALA A 38 2.50 -1.79 16.08
C ALA A 38 3.38 -3.00 16.44
N LEU A 39 3.92 -3.70 15.44
CA LEU A 39 4.84 -4.81 15.66
C LEU A 39 6.19 -4.36 16.27
N ASP A 40 6.67 -3.15 15.96
CA ASP A 40 7.84 -2.58 16.64
C ASP A 40 7.56 -2.33 18.12
N LEU A 41 6.39 -1.79 18.45
CA LEU A 41 5.99 -1.50 19.83
C LEU A 41 5.71 -2.75 20.67
N LEU A 42 5.39 -3.87 20.03
CA LEU A 42 5.17 -5.17 20.68
C LEU A 42 6.46 -5.97 20.93
N ALA A 43 7.63 -5.46 20.52
CA ALA A 43 8.89 -6.13 20.79
C ALA A 43 9.06 -6.41 22.30
N PRO A 44 9.50 -7.61 22.72
CA PRO A 44 10.17 -8.66 21.93
C PRO A 44 9.26 -9.74 21.33
N LEU A 45 7.92 -9.56 21.33
CA LEU A 45 7.02 -10.52 20.71
C LEU A 45 7.27 -10.62 19.20
N LYS A 46 7.13 -11.83 18.65
CA LYS A 46 7.30 -12.11 17.23
C LYS A 46 5.97 -12.55 16.61
N SER A 47 5.70 -12.07 15.41
CA SER A 47 4.58 -12.50 14.58
C SER A 47 4.94 -13.76 13.77
N GLY A 48 4.03 -14.20 12.88
CA GLY A 48 4.29 -15.34 11.99
C GLY A 48 5.41 -15.05 10.98
N ILE A 49 6.01 -16.12 10.43
CA ILE A 49 7.18 -16.04 9.54
C ILE A 49 6.95 -15.07 8.37
N ALA A 50 5.85 -15.22 7.63
CA ALA A 50 5.52 -14.36 6.50
C ALA A 50 5.34 -12.88 6.90
N VAL A 51 4.77 -12.62 8.07
CA VAL A 51 4.57 -11.24 8.57
C VAL A 51 5.91 -10.61 8.95
N GLU A 52 6.82 -11.36 9.58
CA GLU A 52 8.16 -10.85 9.87
C GLU A 52 8.98 -10.60 8.60
N GLN A 53 8.84 -11.45 7.57
CA GLN A 53 9.48 -11.23 6.27
C GLN A 53 8.93 -9.99 5.57
N ALA A 54 7.61 -9.83 5.56
CA ALA A 54 6.95 -8.65 5.00
C ALA A 54 7.38 -7.37 5.75
N ARG A 55 7.40 -7.41 7.08
CA ARG A 55 7.88 -6.31 7.92
C ARG A 55 9.35 -5.98 7.66
N ALA A 56 10.21 -6.98 7.54
CA ALA A 56 11.62 -6.78 7.23
C ALA A 56 11.81 -6.11 5.86
N SER A 57 11.07 -6.57 4.84
CA SER A 57 11.05 -5.94 3.50
C SER A 57 10.55 -4.49 3.57
N LEU A 58 9.44 -4.24 4.27
CA LEU A 58 8.91 -2.88 4.47
C LEU A 58 9.91 -1.97 5.18
N ARG A 59 10.64 -2.47 6.17
CA ARG A 59 11.63 -1.69 6.93
C ARG A 59 12.85 -1.25 6.10
N ILE A 60 13.13 -1.94 4.98
CA ILE A 60 14.11 -1.49 3.99
C ILE A 60 13.60 -0.25 3.26
N ALA A 61 12.31 -0.24 2.86
CA ALA A 61 11.70 0.88 2.16
C ALA A 61 11.34 2.06 3.07
N CYS A 62 10.91 1.78 4.30
CA CYS A 62 10.52 2.77 5.31
C CYS A 62 11.09 2.38 6.69
N PRO A 63 12.25 2.96 7.07
CA PRO A 63 12.85 2.74 8.38
C PRO A 63 11.90 3.10 9.53
N ALA A 64 12.08 2.44 10.68
CA ALA A 64 11.36 2.80 11.90
C ALA A 64 11.62 4.26 12.29
N TRP A 65 10.71 4.85 13.05
CA TRP A 65 10.81 6.22 13.52
C TRP A 65 10.30 6.38 14.94
N GLU A 66 10.63 7.52 15.52
CA GLU A 66 10.19 7.91 16.87
C GLU A 66 9.70 9.36 16.86
N GLY A 67 8.85 9.67 17.83
CA GLY A 67 8.25 10.99 17.95
C GLY A 67 7.26 11.32 16.82
N ASP A 68 6.81 12.57 16.83
CA ASP A 68 5.91 13.10 15.81
C ASP A 68 6.71 13.63 14.61
N GLN A 69 6.22 13.33 13.41
CA GLN A 69 6.81 13.76 12.15
C GLN A 69 5.79 13.66 11.02
N THR A 70 6.05 14.37 9.93
CA THR A 70 5.27 14.23 8.71
C THR A 70 5.41 12.83 8.12
N LEU A 71 4.27 12.17 7.87
CA LEU A 71 4.24 10.80 7.32
C LEU A 71 4.04 10.74 5.81
N SER A 72 3.81 11.87 5.12
CA SER A 72 3.52 11.91 3.69
C SER A 72 4.55 11.17 2.84
N ASP A 73 5.84 11.47 3.03
CA ASP A 73 6.92 10.84 2.25
C ASP A 73 7.04 9.34 2.56
N ARG A 74 6.72 8.94 3.79
CA ARG A 74 6.73 7.53 4.21
C ARG A 74 5.56 6.77 3.61
N ILE A 75 4.38 7.37 3.58
CA ILE A 75 3.21 6.80 2.90
C ILE A 75 3.51 6.63 1.41
N LEU A 76 4.16 7.60 0.77
CA LEU A 76 4.58 7.48 -0.63
C LEU A 76 5.62 6.38 -0.84
N ALA A 77 6.60 6.23 0.06
CA ALA A 77 7.57 5.15 0.00
C ALA A 77 6.92 3.77 0.15
N VAL A 78 5.94 3.63 1.06
CA VAL A 78 5.21 2.37 1.23
C VAL A 78 4.23 2.11 0.08
N ASP A 79 3.59 3.13 -0.48
CA ASP A 79 2.79 3.01 -1.72
C ASP A 79 3.67 2.47 -2.87
N GLU A 80 4.87 3.03 -3.04
CA GLU A 80 5.82 2.55 -4.04
C GLU A 80 6.25 1.10 -3.78
N TRP A 81 6.53 0.74 -2.53
CA TRP A 81 6.87 -0.61 -2.14
C TRP A 81 5.75 -1.62 -2.44
N ILE A 82 4.47 -1.24 -2.25
CA ILE A 82 3.33 -2.07 -2.69
C ILE A 82 3.27 -2.12 -4.22
N ARG A 83 3.47 -0.99 -4.90
CA ARG A 83 3.43 -0.91 -6.36
C ARG A 83 4.50 -1.74 -7.05
N SER A 84 5.67 -1.88 -6.43
CA SER A 84 6.78 -2.65 -7.00
C SER A 84 6.61 -4.16 -6.88
N GLY A 85 5.53 -4.64 -6.25
CA GLY A 85 5.35 -6.08 -6.00
C GLY A 85 6.34 -6.62 -4.98
N ALA A 86 6.80 -5.80 -4.01
CA ALA A 86 7.83 -6.21 -3.05
C ALA A 86 7.38 -7.31 -2.07
N LEU A 87 6.10 -7.69 -2.13
CA LEU A 87 5.50 -8.81 -1.40
C LEU A 87 5.34 -10.08 -2.26
N ASP A 88 5.64 -10.01 -3.56
CA ASP A 88 5.48 -11.16 -4.45
C ASP A 88 6.52 -12.24 -4.09
N GLY A 89 6.06 -13.31 -3.42
CA GLY A 89 6.89 -14.43 -2.98
C GLY A 89 7.32 -14.41 -1.51
N VAL A 90 6.79 -13.48 -0.71
CA VAL A 90 6.87 -13.49 0.77
C VAL A 90 5.76 -14.37 1.35
#